data_AF-A0A849DB90-F1
#
_entry.id   AF-A0A849DB90-F1
#
_cell.length_a   1.000
_cell.length_b   1.000
_cell.length_c   1.000
_cell.angle_alpha   90.00
_cell.angle_beta   90.00
_cell.angle_gamma   90.00
#
_symmetry.space_group_name_H-M   'P 1'
#
loop_
_entity.id
_entity.type
_entity.pdbx_description
1 polymer ?
#
loop_
_entity_poly.entity_id
_entity_poly.type
_entity_poly.pdbx_seq_one_letter_code
_entity_poly.pdbx_strand_id
1 'polypeptide(L)'
;MSEYRSLTLTVITIFIVTLLAAYFSPSFAEKQSYLELFILFGSLLFIFSVVVVFATLGFHSFALFLSIFLAAIIALYGVLGALLITAMTYFLWGSIFAMEVLLFYNGSQSAKEWFVSRYNYKTFRMEYFAFYPLMGMLYILLEFIPYLFSKEKLLKFTPSKVLKEMEALLK
;
A
#
# COMPACT_ATOMS: atom_id res chain seq x y z
N MET A 1 22.15 7.61 4.74
CA MET A 1 21.43 7.31 6.00
C MET A 1 21.03 8.58 6.76
N SER A 2 21.92 9.58 6.94
CA SER A 2 21.60 10.84 7.65
C SER A 2 20.52 11.68 6.96
N GLU A 3 20.53 11.77 5.62
CA GLU A 3 19.55 12.55 4.84
C GLU A 3 18.11 12.00 4.93
N TYR A 4 17.93 10.67 4.90
CA TYR A 4 16.61 10.07 5.11
C TYR A 4 16.09 10.31 6.54
N ARG A 5 17.00 10.39 7.52
CA ARG A 5 16.66 10.71 8.91
C ARG A 5 16.19 12.16 9.05
N SER A 6 16.88 13.12 8.42
CA SER A 6 16.43 14.52 8.44
C SER A 6 15.09 14.70 7.73
N LEU A 7 14.91 14.08 6.56
CA LEU A 7 13.62 14.13 5.84
C LEU A 7 12.48 13.57 6.71
N THR A 8 12.68 12.40 7.32
CA THR A 8 11.69 11.76 8.20
C THR A 8 11.35 12.65 9.39
N LEU A 9 12.35 13.25 10.02
CA LEU A 9 12.15 14.19 11.13
C LEU A 9 11.37 15.42 10.67
N THR A 10 11.71 16.00 9.52
CA THR A 10 10.97 17.15 8.94
C THR A 10 9.50 16.81 8.72
N VAL A 11 9.21 15.65 8.12
CA VAL A 11 7.84 15.18 7.90
C VAL A 11 7.10 15.05 9.23
N ILE A 12 7.69 14.37 10.23
CA ILE A 12 7.09 14.21 11.56
C ILE A 12 6.85 15.57 12.22
N THR A 13 7.82 16.48 12.15
CA THR A 13 7.70 17.83 12.71
C THR A 13 6.54 18.60 12.06
N ILE A 14 6.37 18.53 10.74
CA ILE A 14 5.24 19.17 10.05
C ILE A 14 3.91 18.66 10.62
N PHE A 15 3.74 17.35 10.75
CA PHE A 15 2.50 16.78 11.31
C PHE A 15 2.26 17.17 12.77
N ILE A 16 3.30 17.12 13.61
CA ILE A 16 3.21 17.51 15.02
C ILE A 16 2.82 18.99 15.14
N VAL A 17 3.53 19.88 14.44
CA VAL A 17 3.26 21.32 14.48
C VAL A 17 1.85 21.63 14.00
N THR A 18 1.40 20.99 12.92
CA THR A 18 0.05 21.19 12.38
C THR A 18 -1.03 20.70 13.36
N LEU A 19 -0.82 19.56 14.02
CA LEU A 19 -1.75 19.07 15.06
C LEU A 19 -1.76 19.95 16.30
N LEU A 20 -0.60 20.39 16.78
CA LEU A 20 -0.52 21.31 17.92
C LEU A 20 -1.20 22.63 17.59
N ALA A 21 -1.00 23.16 16.38
CA ALA A 21 -1.69 24.35 15.92
C ALA A 21 -3.22 24.16 15.92
N ALA A 22 -3.73 23.03 15.43
CA ALA A 22 -5.15 22.70 15.49
C ALA A 22 -5.68 22.57 16.93
N TYR A 23 -4.88 22.01 17.85
CA TYR A 23 -5.26 21.82 19.25
C TYR A 23 -5.32 23.14 20.03
N PHE A 24 -4.35 24.02 19.81
CA PHE A 24 -4.25 25.33 20.50
C PHE A 24 -4.99 26.47 19.78
N SER A 25 -5.66 26.20 18.66
CA SER A 25 -6.41 27.21 17.90
C SER A 25 -7.56 27.80 18.74
N PRO A 26 -7.65 29.13 18.86
CA PRO A 26 -8.70 29.79 19.66
C PRO A 26 -10.08 29.79 18.97
N SER A 27 -10.13 29.64 17.64
CA SER A 27 -11.37 29.65 16.87
C SER A 27 -11.65 28.32 16.17
N PHE A 28 -12.93 28.02 15.93
CA PHE A 28 -13.35 26.85 15.14
C PHE A 28 -12.80 26.90 13.71
N ALA A 29 -12.81 28.09 13.09
CA ALA A 29 -12.33 28.29 11.72
C ALA A 29 -10.83 27.98 11.58
N GLU A 30 -9.99 28.46 12.50
CA GLU A 30 -8.56 28.15 12.50
C GLU A 30 -8.31 26.66 12.75
N LYS A 31 -9.02 26.07 13.71
CA LYS A 31 -8.93 24.63 13.98
C LYS A 31 -9.27 23.81 12.73
N GLN A 32 -10.34 24.15 12.03
CA GLN A 32 -10.73 23.50 10.78
C GLN A 32 -9.63 23.64 9.73
N SER A 33 -9.08 24.84 9.54
CA SER A 33 -8.01 25.09 8.56
C SER A 33 -6.76 24.25 8.82
N TYR A 34 -6.30 24.14 10.08
CA TYR A 34 -5.16 23.29 10.40
C TYR A 34 -5.46 21.80 10.21
N LEU A 35 -6.68 21.34 10.47
CA LEU A 35 -7.08 19.96 10.16
C LEU A 35 -7.12 19.69 8.66
N GLU A 36 -7.58 20.66 7.85
CA GLU A 36 -7.53 20.57 6.39
C GLU A 36 -6.09 20.50 5.87
N LEU A 37 -5.18 21.31 6.42
CA LEU A 37 -3.74 21.22 6.12
C LEU A 37 -3.15 19.87 6.52
N PHE A 38 -3.51 19.34 7.69
CA PHE A 38 -3.08 18.02 8.13
C PHE A 38 -3.51 16.93 7.13
N ILE A 39 -4.77 16.96 6.69
CA ILE A 39 -5.30 16.02 5.69
C ILE A 39 -4.59 16.21 4.34
N LEU A 40 -4.35 17.45 3.92
CA LEU A 40 -3.64 17.76 2.67
C LEU A 40 -2.23 17.17 2.68
N PHE A 41 -1.43 17.46 3.71
CA PHE A 41 -0.07 16.94 3.83
C PHE A 41 -0.05 15.41 3.96
N GLY A 42 -1.00 14.83 4.70
CA GLY A 42 -1.21 13.39 4.79
C GLY A 42 -1.48 12.77 3.43
N SER A 43 -2.38 13.38 2.64
CA SER A 43 -2.75 12.91 1.31
C SER A 43 -1.55 12.98 0.35
N LEU A 44 -0.82 14.10 0.35
CA LEU A 44 0.37 14.26 -0.50
C LEU A 44 1.48 13.27 -0.12
N LEU A 45 1.73 13.07 1.17
CA LEU A 45 2.69 12.08 1.64
C LEU A 45 2.29 10.67 1.20
N PHE A 46 1.03 10.31 1.35
CA PHE A 46 0.51 9.01 0.94
C PHE A 46 0.66 8.79 -0.57
N ILE A 47 0.26 9.78 -1.38
CA ILE A 47 0.42 9.77 -2.84
C ILE A 47 1.89 9.56 -3.22
N PHE A 48 2.79 10.34 -2.63
CA PHE A 48 4.23 10.22 -2.85
C PHE A 48 4.77 8.85 -2.44
N SER A 49 4.38 8.34 -1.27
CA SER A 49 4.80 7.02 -0.79
C SER A 49 4.41 5.91 -1.76
N VAL A 50 3.20 5.93 -2.31
CA VAL A 50 2.75 4.91 -3.27
C VAL A 50 3.59 4.95 -4.54
N VAL A 51 3.86 6.14 -5.09
CA VAL A 51 4.74 6.29 -6.27
C VAL A 51 6.15 5.75 -5.98
N VAL A 52 6.72 6.09 -4.82
CA VAL A 52 8.05 5.61 -4.40
C VAL A 52 8.06 4.10 -4.21
N VAL A 53 7.00 3.51 -3.66
CA VAL A 53 6.87 2.05 -3.55
C VAL A 53 6.94 1.43 -4.94
N PHE A 54 6.11 1.86 -5.90
CA PHE A 54 6.18 1.32 -7.26
C PHE A 54 7.55 1.53 -7.92
N ALA A 55 8.19 2.68 -7.69
CA ALA A 55 9.55 2.91 -8.18
C ALA A 55 10.57 1.95 -7.56
N THR A 56 10.51 1.70 -6.25
CA THR A 56 11.46 0.82 -5.55
C THR A 56 11.23 -0.67 -5.83
N LEU A 57 10.02 -1.05 -6.23
CA LEU A 57 9.68 -2.40 -6.69
C LEU A 57 10.21 -2.72 -8.10
N GLY A 58 10.82 -1.75 -8.79
CA GLY A 58 11.38 -1.93 -10.14
C GLY A 58 10.41 -1.56 -11.26
N PHE A 59 9.20 -1.11 -10.95
CA PHE A 59 8.23 -0.60 -11.93
C PHE A 59 8.48 0.88 -12.26
N HIS A 60 9.72 1.23 -12.63
CA HIS A 60 10.12 2.62 -12.86
C HIS A 60 9.25 3.33 -13.90
N SER A 61 8.99 2.70 -15.05
CA SER A 61 8.16 3.28 -16.11
C SER A 61 6.72 3.52 -15.66
N PHE A 62 6.15 2.58 -14.89
CA PHE A 62 4.82 2.75 -14.31
C PHE A 62 4.80 3.86 -13.27
N ALA A 63 5.79 3.93 -12.39
CA ALA A 63 5.89 4.98 -11.38
C ALA A 63 6.02 6.37 -12.01
N LEU A 64 6.79 6.51 -13.09
CA LEU A 64 6.91 7.75 -13.87
C LEU A 64 5.59 8.13 -14.53
N PHE A 65 4.94 7.18 -15.21
CA PHE A 65 3.63 7.42 -15.80
C PHE A 65 2.59 7.82 -14.75
N LEU A 66 2.54 7.08 -13.63
CA LEU A 66 1.62 7.31 -12.53
C LEU A 66 1.86 8.69 -11.89
N SER A 67 3.10 9.12 -11.73
CA SER A 67 3.40 10.45 -11.16
C SER A 67 2.98 11.59 -12.08
N ILE A 68 3.20 11.48 -13.39
CA ILE A 68 2.70 12.46 -14.36
C ILE A 68 1.17 12.48 -14.37
N PHE A 69 0.54 11.29 -14.39
CA PHE A 69 -0.90 11.16 -14.37
C PHE A 69 -1.50 11.77 -13.09
N LEU A 70 -0.95 11.46 -11.92
CA LEU A 70 -1.39 12.01 -10.65
C LEU A 70 -1.18 13.52 -10.59
N ALA A 71 -0.08 14.07 -11.13
CA ALA A 71 0.10 15.52 -11.23
C ALA A 71 -1.01 16.17 -12.08
N ALA A 72 -1.39 15.56 -13.20
CA ALA A 72 -2.52 16.03 -14.01
C ALA A 72 -3.85 15.94 -13.24
N ILE A 73 -4.10 14.86 -12.50
CA ILE A 73 -5.30 14.73 -11.67
C ILE A 73 -5.33 15.78 -10.56
N ILE A 74 -4.20 16.08 -9.90
CA ILE A 74 -4.12 17.15 -8.90
C ILE A 74 -4.48 18.50 -9.53
N ALA A 75 -3.96 18.78 -10.73
CA ALA A 75 -4.23 20.04 -11.43
C ALA A 75 -5.71 20.19 -11.85
N LEU A 76 -6.36 19.10 -12.25
CA LEU A 76 -7.74 19.13 -12.78
C LEU A 76 -8.81 18.94 -11.70
N TYR A 77 -8.56 18.08 -10.72
CA TYR A 77 -9.54 17.59 -9.75
C TYR A 77 -9.10 17.76 -8.28
N GLY A 78 -7.92 18.35 -8.06
CA GLY A 78 -7.36 18.56 -6.72
C GLY A 78 -6.78 17.29 -6.09
N VAL A 79 -6.23 17.46 -4.89
CA VAL A 79 -5.50 16.39 -4.17
C VAL A 79 -6.42 15.23 -3.77
N LEU A 80 -7.70 15.50 -3.49
CA LEU A 80 -8.67 14.44 -3.16
C LEU A 80 -8.89 13.50 -4.35
N GLY A 81 -8.96 14.02 -5.58
CA GLY A 81 -9.06 13.19 -6.78
C GLY A 81 -7.83 12.29 -6.94
N ALA A 82 -6.64 12.84 -6.74
CA ALA A 82 -5.40 12.09 -6.82
C ALA A 82 -5.27 11.04 -5.71
N LEU A 83 -5.73 11.36 -4.50
CA LEU A 83 -5.80 10.42 -3.39
C LEU A 83 -6.70 9.23 -3.72
N LEU A 84 -7.87 9.48 -4.31
CA LEU A 84 -8.82 8.43 -4.70
C LEU A 84 -8.22 7.50 -5.76
N ILE A 85 -7.62 8.06 -6.82
CA ILE A 85 -6.94 7.29 -7.86
C ILE A 85 -5.78 6.46 -7.28
N THR A 86 -5.00 7.05 -6.38
CA THR A 86 -3.88 6.36 -5.71
C THR A 86 -4.40 5.20 -4.86
N ALA A 87 -5.45 5.42 -4.07
CA ALA A 87 -6.06 4.39 -3.23
C ALA A 87 -6.64 3.24 -4.08
N MET A 88 -7.32 3.56 -5.18
CA MET A 88 -7.81 2.55 -6.13
C MET A 88 -6.67 1.75 -6.75
N THR A 89 -5.58 2.41 -7.14
CA THR A 89 -4.40 1.76 -7.72
C THR A 89 -3.75 0.79 -6.72
N TYR A 90 -3.55 1.25 -5.47
CA TYR A 90 -3.04 0.41 -4.39
C TYR A 90 -3.94 -0.79 -4.14
N PHE A 91 -5.26 -0.57 -4.08
CA PHE A 91 -6.22 -1.63 -3.80
C PHE A 91 -6.31 -2.65 -4.94
N LEU A 92 -6.38 -2.21 -6.19
CA LEU A 92 -6.43 -3.09 -7.36
C LEU A 92 -5.17 -3.94 -7.47
N TRP A 93 -4.00 -3.31 -7.42
CA TRP A 93 -2.73 -4.04 -7.53
C TRP A 93 -2.53 -4.99 -6.34
N GLY A 94 -2.76 -4.50 -5.13
CA GLY A 94 -2.63 -5.30 -3.93
C GLY A 94 -3.62 -6.47 -3.87
N SER A 95 -4.80 -6.32 -4.45
CA SER A 95 -5.78 -7.43 -4.57
C SER A 95 -5.30 -8.50 -5.55
N ILE A 96 -4.75 -8.11 -6.71
CA ILE A 96 -4.17 -9.05 -7.67
C ILE A 96 -3.01 -9.82 -7.01
N PHE A 97 -2.06 -9.09 -6.41
CA PHE A 97 -0.93 -9.71 -5.73
C PHE A 97 -1.37 -10.67 -4.62
N ALA A 98 -2.29 -10.23 -3.76
CA ALA A 98 -2.78 -11.05 -2.66
C ALA A 98 -3.53 -12.31 -3.14
N MET A 99 -4.30 -12.20 -4.23
CA MET A 99 -4.95 -13.34 -4.87
C MET A 99 -3.91 -14.35 -5.39
N GLU A 100 -2.89 -13.88 -6.10
CA GLU A 100 -1.80 -14.74 -6.59
C GLU A 100 -1.07 -15.42 -5.43
N VAL A 101 -0.83 -14.73 -4.32
CA VAL A 101 -0.24 -15.33 -3.10
C VAL A 101 -1.13 -16.45 -2.54
N LEU A 102 -2.44 -16.23 -2.44
CA LEU A 102 -3.38 -17.24 -1.94
C LEU A 102 -3.45 -18.45 -2.90
N LEU A 103 -3.46 -18.22 -4.21
CA LEU A 103 -3.43 -19.28 -5.22
C LEU A 103 -2.12 -20.08 -5.17
N PHE A 104 -0.99 -19.40 -4.99
CA PHE A 104 0.30 -20.03 -4.78
C PHE A 104 0.30 -20.91 -3.54
N TYR A 105 -0.23 -20.40 -2.42
CA TYR A 105 -0.33 -21.14 -1.16
C TYR A 105 -1.18 -22.42 -1.30
N ASN A 106 -2.18 -22.38 -2.17
CA ASN A 106 -3.02 -23.53 -2.53
C ASN A 106 -2.42 -24.42 -3.64
N GLY A 107 -1.17 -24.19 -4.02
CA GLY A 107 -0.42 -25.06 -4.93
C GLY A 107 -0.62 -24.81 -6.42
N SER A 108 -1.29 -23.72 -6.81
CA SER A 108 -1.54 -23.38 -8.22
C SER A 108 -0.22 -23.21 -9.00
N GLN A 109 -0.09 -23.95 -10.11
CA GLN A 109 1.08 -23.86 -10.97
C GLN A 109 1.14 -22.53 -11.73
N SER A 110 -0.02 -22.01 -12.16
CA SER A 110 -0.12 -20.71 -12.82
C SER A 110 0.40 -19.58 -11.92
N ALA A 111 0.09 -19.61 -10.63
CA ALA A 111 0.56 -18.61 -9.67
C ALA A 111 2.08 -18.69 -9.49
N LYS A 112 2.64 -19.90 -9.42
CA LYS A 112 4.10 -20.11 -9.35
C LYS A 112 4.80 -19.48 -10.56
N GLU A 113 4.31 -19.75 -11.76
CA GLU A 113 4.86 -19.19 -13.00
C GLU A 113 4.73 -17.66 -13.06
N TRP A 114 3.61 -17.13 -12.56
CA TRP A 114 3.39 -15.69 -12.46
C TRP A 114 4.46 -15.02 -11.57
N PHE A 115 4.76 -15.58 -10.40
CA PHE A 115 5.80 -15.05 -9.52
C PHE A 115 7.21 -15.20 -10.12
N VAL A 116 7.56 -16.37 -10.65
CA VAL A 116 8.89 -16.62 -11.23
C VAL A 116 9.18 -15.70 -12.43
N SER A 117 8.17 -15.37 -13.22
CA SER A 117 8.32 -14.49 -14.40
C SER A 117 8.44 -13.01 -14.07
N ARG A 118 8.02 -12.57 -12.88
CA ARG A 118 7.90 -11.13 -12.53
C ARG A 118 8.75 -10.70 -11.34
N TYR A 119 9.11 -11.62 -10.45
CA TYR A 119 9.72 -11.29 -9.17
C TYR A 119 11.06 -11.99 -8.97
N ASN A 120 11.98 -11.25 -8.35
CA ASN A 120 13.01 -11.85 -7.51
C ASN A 120 12.53 -11.83 -6.05
N TYR A 121 13.22 -12.55 -5.16
CA TYR A 121 12.80 -12.64 -3.76
C TYR A 121 12.76 -11.28 -3.07
N LYS A 122 13.72 -10.39 -3.37
CA LYS A 122 13.82 -9.06 -2.77
C LYS A 122 12.56 -8.23 -3.07
N THR A 123 12.16 -8.16 -4.35
CA THR A 123 10.97 -7.43 -4.79
C THR A 123 9.69 -8.07 -4.26
N PHE A 124 9.59 -9.40 -4.30
CA PHE A 124 8.45 -10.12 -3.73
C PHE A 124 8.28 -9.79 -2.24
N ARG A 125 9.36 -9.86 -1.46
CA ARG A 125 9.34 -9.58 -0.03
C ARG A 125 8.88 -8.17 0.27
N MET A 126 9.29 -7.18 -0.54
CA MET A 126 8.82 -5.80 -0.38
C MET A 126 7.31 -5.68 -0.64
N GLU A 127 6.80 -6.24 -1.73
CA GLU A 127 5.35 -6.22 -2.03
C GLU A 127 4.54 -6.99 -1.00
N TYR A 128 5.06 -8.14 -0.56
CA TYR A 128 4.45 -8.95 0.47
C TYR A 128 4.19 -8.13 1.75
N PHE A 129 5.14 -7.29 2.18
CA PHE A 129 4.92 -6.41 3.32
C PHE A 129 4.01 -5.22 2.98
N ALA A 130 4.15 -4.64 1.79
CA ALA A 130 3.31 -3.52 1.36
C ALA A 130 1.83 -3.87 1.28
N PHE A 131 1.51 -5.11 0.86
CA PHE A 131 0.15 -5.61 0.67
C PHE A 131 -0.29 -6.61 1.75
N TYR A 132 0.46 -6.71 2.85
CA TYR A 132 0.10 -7.57 3.98
C TYR A 132 -1.32 -7.34 4.51
N PRO A 133 -1.80 -6.08 4.67
CA PRO A 133 -3.18 -5.84 5.09
C PRO A 133 -4.21 -6.40 4.11
N LEU A 134 -3.96 -6.29 2.79
CA LEU A 134 -4.88 -6.78 1.75
C LEU A 134 -4.91 -8.32 1.67
N MET A 135 -3.76 -8.98 1.88
CA MET A 135 -3.73 -10.45 2.02
C MET A 135 -4.60 -10.92 3.19
N GLY A 136 -4.50 -10.26 4.34
CA GLY A 136 -5.34 -10.58 5.50
C GLY A 136 -6.83 -10.34 5.22
N MET A 137 -7.16 -9.22 4.58
CA MET A 137 -8.53 -8.89 4.19
C MET A 137 -9.12 -9.94 3.23
N LEU A 138 -8.39 -10.31 2.17
CA LEU A 138 -8.87 -11.31 1.20
C LEU A 138 -8.96 -12.71 1.81
N TYR A 139 -8.05 -13.09 2.69
CA TYR A 139 -8.16 -14.33 3.45
C TYR A 139 -9.45 -14.36 4.28
N ILE A 140 -9.79 -13.26 4.97
CA ILE A 140 -11.06 -13.18 5.72
C ILE A 140 -12.25 -13.32 4.77
N LEU A 141 -12.25 -12.60 3.64
CA LEU A 141 -13.34 -12.61 2.67
C LEU A 141 -13.55 -13.98 2.01
N LEU A 142 -12.47 -14.66 1.64
CA LEU A 142 -12.52 -15.87 0.82
C LEU A 142 -12.48 -17.18 1.61
N GLU A 143 -11.93 -17.17 2.82
CA GLU A 143 -11.80 -18.39 3.65
C GLU A 143 -12.66 -18.30 4.92
N PHE A 144 -12.57 -17.18 5.66
CA PHE A 144 -13.26 -17.06 6.95
C PHE A 144 -14.77 -16.86 6.81
N ILE A 145 -15.21 -16.01 5.88
CA ILE A 145 -16.63 -15.80 5.62
C ILE A 145 -17.31 -17.10 5.15
N PRO A 146 -16.82 -17.81 4.11
CA PRO A 146 -17.41 -19.08 3.70
C PRO A 146 -17.36 -20.14 4.79
N TYR A 147 -16.32 -20.18 5.62
CA TYR A 147 -16.29 -21.04 6.81
C TYR A 147 -17.48 -20.79 7.76
N LEU A 148 -17.84 -19.52 7.99
CA LEU A 148 -18.95 -19.15 8.87
C LEU A 148 -20.31 -19.61 8.32
N PHE A 149 -20.50 -19.56 6.99
CA PHE A 149 -21.76 -19.89 6.33
C PHE A 149 -21.89 -21.37 5.95
N SER A 150 -20.83 -21.99 5.43
CA SER A 150 -20.84 -23.32 4.82
C SER A 150 -20.18 -24.42 5.67
N LYS A 151 -19.54 -24.07 6.81
CA LYS A 151 -18.78 -25.00 7.68
C LYS A 151 -17.71 -25.82 6.96
N GLU A 152 -17.18 -25.31 5.85
CA GLU A 152 -16.08 -25.94 5.12
C GLU A 152 -14.80 -25.95 5.97
N LYS A 153 -13.80 -26.77 5.63
CA LYS A 153 -12.55 -26.77 6.39
C LYS A 153 -11.78 -25.48 6.13
N LEU A 154 -11.58 -24.69 7.20
CA LEU A 154 -10.76 -23.49 7.15
C LEU A 154 -9.30 -23.86 6.84
N LEU A 155 -8.82 -23.46 5.67
CA LEU A 155 -7.41 -23.59 5.33
C LEU A 155 -6.64 -22.54 6.13
N LYS A 156 -5.79 -22.97 7.07
CA LYS A 156 -4.95 -22.03 7.82
C LYS A 156 -3.92 -21.40 6.88
N PHE A 157 -4.18 -20.17 6.43
CA PHE A 157 -3.16 -19.36 5.78
C PHE A 157 -2.07 -19.05 6.80
N THR A 158 -0.84 -19.50 6.52
CA THR A 158 0.32 -19.24 7.37
C THR A 158 1.26 -18.32 6.60
N PRO A 159 1.22 -17.00 6.85
CA PRO A 159 1.95 -16.03 6.05
C PRO A 159 3.48 -16.29 6.04
N SER A 160 4.03 -16.75 7.16
CA SER A 160 5.46 -17.10 7.27
C SER A 160 5.88 -18.31 6.43
N LYS A 161 4.94 -19.22 6.10
CA LYS A 161 5.20 -20.37 5.24
C LYS A 161 5.35 -19.93 3.78
N VAL A 162 4.47 -19.04 3.30
CA VAL A 162 4.56 -18.43 1.97
C VAL A 162 5.92 -17.77 1.77
N LEU A 163 6.36 -16.96 2.73
CA LEU A 163 7.64 -16.26 2.66
C LEU A 163 8.81 -17.23 2.46
N LYS A 164 8.86 -18.34 3.22
CA LYS A 164 9.91 -19.36 3.11
C LYS A 164 9.88 -20.10 1.76
N GLU A 165 8.69 -20.46 1.29
CA GLU A 165 8.54 -21.15 0.01
C GLU A 165 8.90 -20.24 -1.17
N MET A 166 8.56 -18.95 -1.07
CA MET A 166 8.94 -17.95 -2.07
C MET A 166 10.44 -17.64 -2.07
N GLU A 167 11.10 -17.70 -0.91
CA GLU A 167 12.56 -17.58 -0.82
C GLU A 167 13.28 -18.77 -1.49
N ALA A 168 12.71 -19.97 -1.40
CA ALA A 168 13.25 -21.15 -2.07
C ALA A 168 12.98 -21.12 -3.59
N LEU A 169 11.84 -20.57 -4.01
CA LEU A 169 11.42 -20.52 -5.40
C LEU A 169 12.08 -19.37 -6.18
N LEU A 170 12.15 -18.18 -5.58
CA LEU A 170 12.66 -16.97 -6.18
C LEU A 170 14.10 -16.76 -5.69
N LYS A 171 15.07 -16.77 -6.60
CA LYS A 171 16.46 -16.44 -6.27
C LYS A 171 16.67 -14.94 -6.14
#